data_AF-A0A368EWF6-F1
#
_entry.id   AF-A0A368EWF6-F1
#
_cell.length_a   1.000
_cell.length_b   1.000
_cell.length_c   1.000
_cell.angle_alpha   90.00
_cell.angle_beta   90.00
_cell.angle_gamma   90.00
#
_symmetry.space_group_name_H-M   'P 1'
#
loop_
_entity.id
_entity.type
_entity.pdbx_description
1 polymer ?
#
loop_
_entity_poly.entity_id
_entity_poly.type
_entity_poly.pdbx_seq_one_letter_code
_entity_poly.pdbx_strand_id
1 'polypeptide(L)'
;RGILEEKGIDITADALKTSQSGRPRQLYSARDHDTIEQLKASEKLIAELHETWEEKLRKTEEIRRQREEELREMGLATAEDGSTLGVFSPKKVSNYVFT
;
A
#
# COMPACT_ATOMS: atom_id res chain seq x y z
N ARG A 1 3.58 -33.45 21.23
CA ARG A 1 2.29 -33.91 20.67
C ARG A 1 1.06 -33.21 21.27
N GLY A 2 1.15 -32.43 22.36
CA GLY A 2 -0.04 -31.80 22.98
C GLY A 2 -0.50 -30.45 22.41
N ILE A 3 0.39 -29.65 21.81
CA ILE A 3 0.05 -28.27 21.38
C ILE A 3 -0.90 -28.25 20.16
N LEU A 4 -0.88 -29.29 19.33
CA LEU A 4 -1.77 -29.38 18.16
C LEU A 4 -3.20 -29.83 18.54
N GLU A 5 -3.35 -30.65 19.58
CA GLU A 5 -4.65 -31.11 20.07
C GLU A 5 -5.39 -30.01 20.83
N GLU A 6 -4.66 -29.16 21.58
CA GLU A 6 -5.21 -27.97 22.25
C GLU A 6 -5.78 -26.95 21.24
N LYS A 7 -5.28 -26.98 19.99
CA LYS A 7 -5.71 -26.10 18.90
C LYS A 7 -6.84 -26.68 18.04
N GLY A 8 -7.42 -27.83 18.41
CA GLY A 8 -8.61 -28.39 17.75
C GLY A 8 -8.38 -28.86 16.31
N ILE A 9 -7.13 -29.19 15.94
CA ILE A 9 -6.81 -29.72 14.61
C ILE A 9 -6.68 -31.24 14.71
N ASP A 10 -7.76 -31.95 14.36
CA ASP A 10 -7.75 -33.40 14.24
C ASP A 10 -7.00 -33.84 12.97
N ILE A 11 -5.74 -34.23 13.16
CA ILE A 11 -4.81 -34.69 12.11
C ILE A 11 -5.23 -36.06 11.52
N THR A 12 -6.15 -36.76 12.18
CA THR A 12 -6.65 -38.09 11.77
C THR A 12 -7.76 -38.02 10.71
N ALA A 13 -8.41 -36.86 10.54
CA ALA A 13 -9.53 -36.69 9.61
C ALA A 13 -9.10 -36.60 8.13
N ASP A 14 -7.81 -36.35 7.86
CA ASP A 14 -7.31 -36.09 6.51
C ASP A 14 -6.98 -37.38 5.73
N ALA A 15 -6.81 -38.52 6.42
CA ALA A 15 -6.44 -39.78 5.78
C ALA A 15 -7.61 -40.50 5.05
N LEU A 16 -8.85 -40.00 5.15
CA LEU A 16 -10.04 -40.71 4.65
C LEU A 16 -10.90 -39.93 3.62
N LYS A 17 -10.36 -38.90 2.96
CA LYS A 17 -11.11 -38.10 1.95
C LYS A 17 -10.73 -38.43 0.51
N THR A 18 -10.75 -39.71 0.13
CA THR A 18 -10.73 -40.17 -1.28
C THR A 18 -12.04 -40.85 -1.68
N SER A 19 -13.16 -40.16 -1.52
CA SER A 19 -14.40 -40.49 -2.24
C SER A 19 -15.44 -39.41 -1.96
N GLN A 20 -16.03 -38.91 -3.05
CA GLN A 20 -16.86 -37.73 -3.13
C GLN A 20 -18.04 -37.69 -2.15
N SER A 21 -18.30 -36.54 -1.53
CA SER A 21 -19.64 -35.90 -1.46
C SER A 21 -19.67 -34.75 -0.46
N GLY A 22 -20.31 -33.64 -0.86
CA GLY A 22 -20.80 -32.58 0.04
C GLY A 22 -19.73 -31.63 0.59
N ARG A 23 -19.69 -30.39 0.08
CA ARG A 23 -19.09 -29.30 0.85
C ARG A 23 -19.82 -29.25 2.20
N PRO A 24 -19.14 -29.42 3.35
CA PRO A 24 -19.82 -29.23 4.63
C PRO A 24 -20.29 -27.78 4.64
N ARG A 25 -21.61 -27.58 4.79
CA ARG A 25 -22.15 -26.26 5.02
C ARG A 25 -21.53 -25.78 6.32
N GLN A 26 -20.56 -24.87 6.23
CA GLN A 26 -19.81 -24.33 7.35
C GLN A 26 -20.81 -23.71 8.32
N LEU A 27 -21.19 -24.47 9.35
CA LEU A 27 -21.93 -23.98 10.49
C LEU A 27 -20.88 -23.43 11.44
N TYR A 28 -20.56 -22.15 11.26
CA TYR A 28 -19.66 -21.40 12.12
C TYR A 28 -20.27 -21.36 13.54
N SER A 29 -19.48 -21.73 14.55
CA SER A 29 -19.86 -21.51 15.94
C SER A 29 -19.90 -20.00 16.23
N ALA A 30 -20.54 -19.58 17.33
CA ALA A 30 -20.58 -18.16 17.70
C ALA A 30 -19.17 -17.54 17.79
N ARG A 31 -18.18 -18.31 18.28
CA ARG A 31 -16.77 -17.89 18.29
C ARG A 31 -16.18 -17.75 16.89
N ASP A 32 -16.51 -18.67 15.98
CA ASP A 32 -16.05 -18.57 14.60
C ASP A 32 -16.65 -17.32 13.92
N HIS A 33 -17.92 -17.01 14.21
CA HIS A 33 -18.56 -15.79 13.73
C HIS A 33 -17.83 -14.52 14.21
N ASP A 34 -17.50 -14.44 15.50
CA ASP A 34 -16.74 -13.32 16.07
C ASP A 34 -15.36 -13.18 15.41
N THR A 35 -14.65 -14.30 15.18
CA THR A 35 -13.35 -14.26 14.48
C THR A 35 -13.48 -13.81 13.03
N ILE A 36 -14.55 -14.20 12.34
CA ILE A 36 -14.82 -13.79 10.96
C ILE A 36 -15.11 -12.29 10.90
N GLU A 37 -15.88 -11.76 11.85
CA GLU A 37 -16.14 -10.32 11.94
C GLU A 37 -14.86 -9.53 12.21
N GLN A 38 -14.02 -10.02 13.12
CA GLN A 38 -12.73 -9.41 13.41
C GLN A 38 -11.81 -9.40 12.18
N LEU A 39 -11.77 -10.51 11.42
CA LEU A 39 -11.01 -10.59 10.18
C LEU A 39 -11.51 -9.59 9.14
N LYS A 40 -12.83 -9.51 8.91
CA LYS A 40 -13.43 -8.53 8.00
C LYS A 40 -13.14 -7.09 8.41
N ALA A 41 -13.17 -6.80 9.71
CA ALA A 41 -12.80 -5.49 10.23
C ALA A 41 -11.33 -5.17 9.96
N SER A 42 -10.43 -6.16 10.09
CA SER A 42 -9.01 -5.99 9.76
C SER A 42 -8.77 -5.78 8.26
N GLU A 43 -9.46 -6.51 7.39
CA GLU A 43 -9.39 -6.33 5.93
C GLU A 43 -9.82 -4.92 5.52
N LYS A 44 -10.92 -4.44 6.10
CA LYS A 44 -11.41 -3.09 5.86
C LYS A 44 -10.41 -2.03 6.35
N LEU A 45 -9.84 -2.20 7.54
CA LEU A 45 -8.85 -1.28 8.09
C LEU A 45 -7.60 -1.20 7.20
N ILE A 46 -7.11 -2.34 6.71
CA ILE A 46 -5.95 -2.39 5.80
C ILE A 46 -6.26 -1.67 4.48
N ALA A 47 -7.46 -1.86 3.91
CA ALA A 47 -7.86 -1.19 2.68
C ALA A 47 -7.92 0.34 2.85
N GLU A 48 -8.54 0.84 3.93
CA GLU A 48 -8.59 2.28 4.24
C GLU A 48 -7.19 2.87 4.50
N LEU A 49 -6.32 2.10 5.16
CA LEU A 49 -4.92 2.48 5.37
C LEU A 49 -4.16 2.60 4.04
N HIS A 50 -4.33 1.64 3.13
CA HIS A 50 -3.69 1.69 1.81
C HIS A 50 -4.15 2.91 1.00
N GLU A 51 -5.45 3.19 0.97
CA GLU A 51 -5.99 4.40 0.32
C GLU A 51 -5.35 5.67 0.91
N THR A 52 -5.24 5.77 2.24
CA THR A 52 -4.60 6.91 2.92
C THR A 52 -3.13 7.09 2.49
N TRP A 53 -2.40 6.00 2.28
CA TRP A 53 -1.00 6.05 1.85
C TRP A 53 -0.85 6.45 0.39
N GLU A 54 -1.71 5.93 -0.50
CA GLU A 54 -1.73 6.30 -1.91
C GLU A 54 -2.05 7.79 -2.10
N GLU A 55 -3.03 8.31 -1.36
CA GLU A 55 -3.37 9.72 -1.38
C GLU A 55 -2.21 10.60 -0.90
N LYS A 56 -1.55 10.21 0.19
CA LYS A 56 -0.37 10.90 0.72
C LYS A 56 0.81 10.88 -0.26
N LEU A 57 1.04 9.74 -0.90
CA LEU A 57 2.09 9.61 -1.92
C LEU A 57 1.80 10.52 -3.11
N ARG A 58 0.59 10.45 -3.66
CA ARG A 58 0.15 11.32 -4.76
C ARG A 58 0.32 12.79 -4.42
N LYS A 59 -0.08 13.22 -3.22
CA LYS A 59 0.08 14.61 -2.78
C LYS A 59 1.55 15.03 -2.68
N THR A 60 2.41 14.14 -2.19
CA THR A 60 3.85 14.40 -2.09
C THR A 60 4.49 14.50 -3.47
N GLU A 61 4.13 13.58 -4.38
CA GLU A 61 4.62 13.56 -5.76
C GLU A 61 4.15 14.78 -6.56
N GLU A 62 2.91 15.23 -6.37
CA GLU A 62 2.38 16.45 -6.98
C GLU A 62 3.24 17.66 -6.60
N ILE A 63 3.55 17.82 -5.30
CA ILE A 63 4.39 18.92 -4.79
C ILE A 63 5.81 18.81 -5.35
N ARG A 64 6.37 17.60 -5.38
CA ARG A 64 7.69 17.36 -5.97
C ARG A 64 7.70 17.78 -7.44
N ARG A 65 6.70 17.35 -8.22
CA ARG A 65 6.58 17.66 -9.65
C ARG A 65 6.42 19.16 -9.88
N GLN A 66 5.57 19.85 -9.11
CA GLN A 66 5.39 21.31 -9.22
C GLN A 66 6.71 22.04 -9.00
N ARG A 67 7.46 21.68 -7.96
CA ARG A 67 8.78 22.29 -7.68
C ARG A 67 9.81 21.98 -8.76
N GLU A 68 9.83 20.76 -9.28
CA GLU A 68 10.72 20.39 -10.39
C GLU A 68 10.37 21.13 -11.69
N GLU A 69 9.09 21.37 -11.95
CA GLU A 69 8.63 22.15 -13.09
C GLU A 69 9.00 23.63 -12.95
N GLU A 70 8.82 24.22 -11.77
CA GLU A 70 9.24 25.59 -11.46
C GLU A 70 10.77 25.75 -11.63
N LEU A 71 11.56 24.81 -11.10
CA LEU A 71 13.01 24.81 -11.25
C LEU A 71 13.41 24.66 -12.72
N ARG A 72 12.76 23.76 -13.47
CA ARG A 72 12.99 23.59 -14.90
C ARG A 72 12.65 24.84 -15.71
N GLU A 73 11.57 25.54 -15.36
CA GLU A 73 11.19 26.82 -15.98
C GLU A 73 12.23 27.92 -15.70
N MET A 74 12.79 27.93 -14.48
CA MET A 74 13.93 28.78 -14.11
C MET A 74 15.27 28.32 -14.71
N GLY A 75 15.28 27.26 -15.51
CA GLY A 75 16.49 26.72 -16.14
C GLY A 75 17.38 25.92 -15.20
N LEU A 76 16.93 25.62 -13.99
CA LEU A 76 17.63 24.79 -13.01
C LEU A 76 17.26 23.32 -13.25
N ALA A 77 18.23 22.52 -13.70
CA ALA A 77 18.03 21.07 -13.83
C ALA A 77 18.40 20.39 -12.51
N THR A 78 17.44 19.75 -11.86
CA THR A 78 17.66 18.87 -10.70
C THR A 78 17.65 17.41 -11.11
N ALA A 79 18.57 16.61 -10.59
CA ALA A 79 18.56 15.16 -10.69
C ALA A 79 17.40 14.55 -9.90
N GLU A 80 17.08 13.28 -10.14
CA GLU A 80 16.09 12.52 -9.34
C GLU A 80 16.42 12.49 -7.83
N ASP A 81 17.71 12.63 -7.48
CA ASP A 81 18.20 12.67 -6.10
C ASP A 81 18.13 14.07 -5.45
N GLY A 82 17.58 15.07 -6.15
CA GLY A 82 17.50 16.45 -5.65
C GLY A 82 18.82 17.24 -5.73
N SER A 83 19.87 16.67 -6.31
CA SER A 83 21.12 17.38 -6.60
C SER A 83 20.98 18.27 -7.84
N THR A 84 21.52 19.47 -7.80
CA THR A 84 21.52 20.41 -8.92
C THR A 84 22.55 19.98 -9.96
N LEU A 85 22.09 19.52 -11.13
CA LEU A 85 22.92 19.06 -12.25
C LEU A 85 23.43 20.22 -13.12
N GLY A 86 22.78 21.39 -13.09
CA GLY A 86 23.24 22.57 -13.83
C GLY A 86 22.24 23.72 -13.87
N VAL A 87 22.73 24.92 -14.24
CA VAL A 87 21.93 26.14 -14.43
C VAL A 87 21.99 26.54 -15.89
N PHE A 88 20.85 26.52 -16.58
CA PHE A 88 20.64 27.08 -17.91
C PHE A 88 20.02 28.46 -17.78
N SER A 89 20.38 29.39 -18.68
CA SER A 89 19.76 30.72 -18.70
C SER A 89 18.23 30.60 -18.86
N PRO A 90 17.44 31.24 -17.98
CA PRO A 90 15.99 31.21 -18.08
C PRO A 90 15.52 31.76 -19.43
N LYS A 91 14.68 31.02 -20.16
CA LYS A 91 14.23 31.45 -21.50
C LYS A 91 13.12 32.52 -21.48
N LYS A 92 12.49 32.77 -20.31
CA LYS A 92 11.28 33.62 -20.21
C LYS A 92 11.41 34.90 -19.38
N VAL A 93 12.48 35.08 -18.60
CA VAL A 93 12.71 36.35 -17.88
C VAL A 93 13.74 37.17 -18.65
N SER A 94 13.33 38.34 -19.14
CA SER A 94 14.23 39.31 -19.75
C SER A 94 15.31 39.71 -18.74
N ASN A 95 16.57 39.42 -19.05
CA ASN A 95 17.71 39.71 -18.19
C ASN A 95 17.90 41.23 -18.03
N TYR A 96 17.33 41.83 -16.98
CA TYR A 96 17.78 43.14 -16.51
C TYR A 96 18.86 42.93 -15.46
N VAL A 97 20.12 43.06 -15.88
CA VAL A 97 21.26 43.17 -14.95
C VAL A 97 21.31 44.62 -14.48
N PHE A 98 21.07 44.89 -13.20
CA PHE A 98 21.33 46.19 -12.61
C PHE A 98 22.82 46.25 -12.26
N THR A 99 23.60 46.96 -13.09
CA THR A 99 25.00 47.30 -12.85
C THR A 99 25.14 48.49 -11.93
#